data_AF-A0A0E2BMF0-F1
#
_entry.id   AF-A0A0E2BMF0-F1
#
_cell.length_a   1.000
_cell.length_b   1.000
_cell.length_c   1.000
_cell.angle_alpha   90.00
_cell.angle_beta   90.00
_cell.angle_gamma   90.00
#
_symmetry.space_group_name_H-M   'P 1'
#
loop_
_entity.id
_entity.type
_entity.pdbx_description
1 polymer ?
#
loop_
_entity_poly.entity_id
_entity_poly.type
_entity_poly.pdbx_seq_one_letter_code
_entity_poly.pdbx_strand_id
1 'polypeptide(L)' 'MSRSNSDGSKTPLTIPNHSKIKGSTLRSICSQSGISRDDFLDAYEEV' A
#
# COMPACT_ATOMS: atom_id res chain seq x y z
N MET A 1 5.32 0.82 2.02
CA MET A 1 4.37 -0.28 2.32
C MET A 1 5.02 -1.64 2.06
N SER A 2 4.68 -2.68 2.82
CA SER A 2 5.17 -4.07 2.59
C SER A 2 4.06 -5.07 2.87
N ARG A 3 3.95 -6.14 2.07
CA ARG A 3 3.09 -7.29 2.40
C ARG A 3 3.87 -8.31 3.23
N SER A 4 3.19 -8.93 4.19
CA SER A 4 3.70 -10.11 4.91
C SER A 4 3.31 -11.37 4.13
N ASN A 5 4.29 -12.22 3.84
CA ASN A 5 4.05 -13.52 3.22
C ASN A 5 3.88 -14.60 4.31
N SER A 6 3.28 -15.73 3.96
CA SER A 6 3.02 -16.85 4.88
C SER A 6 4.29 -17.48 5.45
N ASP A 7 5.44 -17.27 4.80
CA ASP A 7 6.76 -17.73 5.24
C ASP A 7 7.47 -16.73 6.19
N GLY A 8 6.78 -15.65 6.58
CA GLY A 8 7.32 -14.60 7.45
C GLY A 8 8.19 -13.57 6.74
N SER A 9 8.45 -13.72 5.43
CA SER A 9 9.17 -12.71 4.64
C SER A 9 8.27 -11.50 4.36
N LYS A 10 8.91 -10.35 4.13
CA LYS A 10 8.21 -9.12 3.72
C LYS A 10 8.56 -8.80 2.27
N THR A 11 7.55 -8.63 1.43
CA THR A 11 7.75 -8.16 0.05
C THR A 11 7.37 -6.68 -0.03
N PRO A 12 8.28 -5.79 -0.49
CA PRO A 12 7.94 -4.39 -0.71
C PRO A 12 6.89 -4.28 -1.80
N LEU A 13 5.92 -3.39 -1.61
CA LEU A 13 4.92 -3.06 -2.63
C LEU A 13 5.36 -1.76 -3.31
N THR A 14 5.60 -1.83 -4.62
CA THR A 14 5.94 -0.66 -5.42
C THR A 14 4.69 -0.11 -6.07
N ILE A 15 4.45 1.19 -5.90
CA ILE A 15 3.35 1.90 -6.56
C ILE A 15 4.00 2.80 -7.62
N PRO A 16 3.64 2.68 -8.91
CA PRO A 16 4.13 3.63 -9.90
C PRO A 16 3.65 5.03 -9.51
N ASN A 17 4.50 6.04 -9.70
CA ASN A 17 4.15 7.42 -9.35
C ASN A 17 3.02 7.91 -10.28
N HIS A 18 1.79 7.78 -9.80
CA HIS A 18 0.59 8.22 -10.49
C HIS A 18 0.07 9.47 -9.78
N SER A 19 -0.22 10.53 -10.54
CA SER A 19 -0.83 11.75 -10.00
C SER A 19 -2.18 11.53 -9.32
N LYS A 20 -2.85 10.41 -9.61
CA LYS A 20 -4.06 9.93 -8.93
C LYS A 20 -4.02 8.41 -8.82
N ILE A 21 -4.22 7.89 -7.62
CA ILE A 21 -4.37 6.45 -7.38
C ILE A 21 -5.83 6.04 -7.66
N LYS A 22 -6.04 5.06 -8.55
CA LYS A 22 -7.38 4.50 -8.77
C LYS A 22 -7.88 3.82 -7.49
N GLY A 23 -9.17 3.96 -7.19
CA GLY A 23 -9.76 3.39 -5.96
C GLY A 23 -9.59 1.87 -5.84
N SER A 24 -9.59 1.12 -6.95
CA SER A 24 -9.31 -0.32 -6.96
C SER A 24 -7.86 -0.62 -6.56
N THR A 25 -6.89 0.14 -7.06
CA THR A 25 -5.48 0.03 -6.69
C THR A 25 -5.28 0.32 -5.21
N LEU A 26 -5.87 1.40 -4.70
CA LEU A 26 -5.78 1.77 -3.28
C LEU A 26 -6.34 0.66 -2.37
N ARG A 27 -7.49 0.08 -2.72
CA ARG A 27 -8.09 -1.03 -1.97
C ARG A 27 -7.19 -2.26 -1.97
N SER A 28 -6.61 -2.61 -3.12
CA SER A 28 -5.66 -3.73 -3.23
C SER A 28 -4.44 -3.51 -2.35
N ILE A 29 -3.89 -2.28 -2.32
CA ILE A 29 -2.73 -1.97 -1.46
C ILE A 29 -3.12 -2.11 0.01
N CYS A 30 -4.17 -1.42 0.48
CA CYS A 30 -4.60 -1.49 1.87
C CYS A 30 -4.80 -2.94 2.33
N SER A 31 -5.45 -3.77 1.50
CA SER A 31 -5.65 -5.20 1.77
C SER A 31 -4.35 -6.00 1.81
N GLN A 32 -3.39 -5.72 0.93
CA GLN A 32 -2.13 -6.48 0.84
C GLN A 32 -1.13 -6.07 1.93
N SER A 33 -1.09 -4.79 2.30
CA SER A 33 -0.24 -4.29 3.38
C SER A 33 -0.87 -4.39 4.77
N GLY A 34 -2.18 -4.68 4.84
CA GLY A 34 -2.88 -4.81 6.12
C GLY A 34 -2.96 -3.49 6.91
N ILE A 35 -2.96 -2.35 6.21
CA ILE A 35 -3.06 -1.01 6.81
C ILE A 35 -4.39 -0.38 6.45
N SER A 36 -4.85 0.56 7.26
CA SER A 36 -6.07 1.30 6.95
C SER A 36 -5.83 2.24 5.76
N ARG A 37 -6.94 2.73 5.19
CA ARG A 37 -6.89 3.73 4.12
C ARG A 37 -6.20 5.01 4.60
N ASP A 38 -6.51 5.43 5.83
CA ASP A 38 -6.03 6.70 6.36
C ASP A 38 -4.52 6.60 6.64
N ASP A 39 -4.06 5.51 7.25
CA ASP A 39 -2.62 5.24 7.42
C ASP A 39 -1.87 5.20 6.08
N PHE A 40 -2.52 4.67 5.03
CA PHE A 40 -1.95 4.67 3.69
C PHE A 40 -1.80 6.10 3.14
N LEU A 41 -2.84 6.93 3.29
CA LEU A 41 -2.84 8.29 2.74
C LEU A 41 -1.86 9.20 3.49
N ASP A 42 -1.82 9.10 4.83
CA ASP A 42 -0.84 9.83 5.65
C ASP A 42 0.59 9.49 5.22
N ALA A 43 0.90 8.20 5.05
CA ALA A 43 2.21 7.77 4.58
C ALA A 43 2.51 8.12 3.11
N TYR A 44 1.50 8.42 2.30
CA TYR A 44 1.64 8.75 0.88
C TYR A 44 1.75 10.26 0.64
N GLU A 45 1.09 11.09 1.44
CA GLU A 45 1.12 12.57 1.34
C GLU A 45 2.36 13.19 2.00
N GLU A 46 3.04 12.47 2.90
CA GLU A 46 4.32 12.85 3.50
C GLU A 46 5.53 12.73 2.54
N VAL A 47 5.31 12.38 1.26
CA VAL A 47 6.35 12.14 0.23
C VAL A 47 6.17 13.10 -0.95
#